data_AF-A0A6L3VMA7-F1
#
_entry.id   AF-A0A6L3VMA7-F1
#
_cell.length_a   1.000
_cell.length_b   1.000
_cell.length_c   1.000
_cell.angle_alpha   90.00
_cell.angle_beta   90.00
_cell.angle_gamma   90.00
#
_symmetry.space_group_name_H-M   'P 1'
#
loop_
_entity.id
_entity.type
_entity.pdbx_description
1 polymer ?
#
loop_
_entity_poly.entity_id
_entity_poly.type
_entity_poly.pdbx_seq_one_letter_code
_entity_poly.pdbx_strand_id
1 'polypeptide(L)'
;MRLDLFSDVADLTAAIVDIESVSGAEGPLADAVEEALRALPHLAVERDGNNVIARTGLGRAERVVLAGHLDTVPLNGNLPSRMEGDRLYGCGTTDMKSGVAVALRLAATVTEPTRDITFVFYECEEIEAERNGLRRLAATRPELLAGDFAVLMEPTGAHIEGGCQGTMRIEVTAKGERAHSARAWMGSNAIHTAGRILDVLRAYEPTRPVVDALEYHEGLNAVFIHGGVAGNVIPDECVVTVNYRFAPDKSLAEAEAYLREVFDGFDVKVTDAASAARPGLTHPAAAAFVSSVASGGTEVRAKLGWTDVARFSELGVPAVNYGPGEPTLAHTKDEYVEMPLIADCESRMRAWLTA
;
A
#
# COMPACT_ATOMS: atom_id res chain seq x y z
N MET A 1 -23.83 -0.97 13.86
CA MET A 1 -23.26 -0.48 15.14
C MET A 1 -22.84 0.96 14.90
N ARG A 2 -23.11 1.88 15.84
CA ARG A 2 -22.71 3.28 15.66
C ARG A 2 -21.30 3.47 16.23
N LEU A 3 -20.39 4.02 15.43
CA LEU A 3 -19.03 4.35 15.87
C LEU A 3 -19.06 5.61 16.74
N ASP A 4 -18.43 5.56 17.91
CA ASP A 4 -18.20 6.74 18.75
C ASP A 4 -16.82 7.32 18.46
N LEU A 5 -16.76 8.36 17.63
CA LEU A 5 -15.49 8.98 17.24
C LEU A 5 -14.83 9.77 18.38
N PHE A 6 -15.49 9.90 19.54
CA PHE A 6 -14.95 10.57 20.71
C PHE A 6 -14.44 9.59 21.79
N SER A 7 -14.67 8.28 21.66
CA SER A 7 -14.12 7.24 22.54
C SER A 7 -12.61 7.08 22.37
N ASP A 8 -11.92 6.49 23.35
CA ASP A 8 -10.47 6.21 23.24
C ASP A 8 -10.13 5.56 21.88
N VAL A 9 -8.96 5.90 21.32
CA VAL A 9 -8.59 5.46 19.96
C VAL A 9 -8.44 3.94 19.86
N ALA A 10 -8.01 3.27 20.93
CA ALA A 10 -7.94 1.81 20.96
C ALA A 10 -9.34 1.18 21.01
N ASP A 11 -10.27 1.77 21.77
CA ASP A 11 -11.68 1.35 21.80
C ASP A 11 -12.35 1.54 20.44
N LEU A 12 -12.11 2.68 19.78
CA LEU A 12 -12.61 2.94 18.43
C LEU A 12 -12.00 1.94 17.43
N THR A 13 -10.70 1.64 17.56
CA THR A 13 -10.03 0.63 16.72
C THR A 13 -10.70 -0.72 16.87
N ALA A 14 -10.95 -1.19 18.10
CA ALA A 14 -11.64 -2.45 18.36
C ALA A 14 -13.06 -2.46 17.74
N ALA A 15 -13.81 -1.37 17.88
CA ALA A 15 -15.13 -1.23 17.29
C ALA A 15 -15.11 -1.30 15.75
N ILE A 16 -14.10 -0.74 15.09
CA ILE A 16 -13.93 -0.81 13.63
C ILE A 16 -13.48 -2.21 13.19
N VAL A 17 -12.59 -2.86 13.97
CA VAL A 17 -12.11 -4.22 13.71
C VAL A 17 -13.26 -5.23 13.79
N ASP A 18 -14.13 -5.09 14.77
CA ASP A 18 -15.28 -5.99 14.98
C ASP A 18 -16.37 -5.87 13.90
N ILE A 19 -16.31 -4.86 13.04
CA ILE A 19 -17.11 -4.81 11.81
C ILE A 19 -16.31 -5.51 10.71
N GLU A 20 -16.66 -6.75 10.40
CA GLU A 20 -16.07 -7.50 9.29
C GLU A 20 -16.16 -6.70 7.98
N SER A 21 -15.03 -6.58 7.29
CA SER A 21 -14.90 -5.77 6.09
C SER A 21 -13.93 -6.39 5.08
N VAL A 22 -13.97 -7.70 4.88
CA VAL A 22 -13.17 -8.35 3.82
C VAL A 22 -13.45 -7.70 2.47
N SER A 23 -12.43 -7.51 1.62
CA SER A 23 -12.56 -6.75 0.36
C SER A 23 -13.77 -7.15 -0.50
N GLY A 24 -14.61 -6.16 -0.81
CA GLY A 24 -15.91 -6.29 -1.46
C GLY A 24 -17.09 -6.42 -0.50
N ALA A 25 -16.84 -6.52 0.80
CA ALA A 25 -17.84 -6.63 1.87
C ALA A 25 -17.71 -5.52 2.91
N GLU A 26 -16.88 -4.49 2.70
CA GLU A 26 -16.69 -3.34 3.59
C GLU A 26 -17.91 -2.40 3.73
N GLY A 27 -18.99 -2.64 2.98
CA GLY A 27 -20.21 -1.81 3.01
C GLY A 27 -20.73 -1.46 4.41
N PRO A 28 -20.93 -2.42 5.34
CA PRO A 28 -21.38 -2.10 6.69
C PRO A 28 -20.43 -1.20 7.48
N LEU A 29 -19.11 -1.32 7.27
CA LEU A 29 -18.13 -0.44 7.90
C LEU A 29 -18.17 0.95 7.26
N ALA A 30 -18.24 1.03 5.93
CA ALA A 30 -18.38 2.29 5.20
C ALA A 30 -19.66 3.05 5.62
N ASP A 31 -20.78 2.34 5.81
CA ASP A 31 -22.03 2.92 6.30
C ASP A 31 -21.87 3.50 7.72
N ALA A 32 -21.20 2.76 8.62
CA ALA A 32 -20.96 3.22 9.98
C ALA A 32 -20.02 4.43 10.03
N VAL A 33 -19.00 4.47 9.17
CA VAL A 33 -18.09 5.61 8.99
C VAL A 33 -18.84 6.82 8.45
N GLU A 34 -19.66 6.66 7.41
CA GLU A 34 -20.48 7.74 6.84
C GLU A 34 -21.45 8.31 7.88
N GLU A 35 -22.17 7.47 8.61
CA GLU A 35 -23.11 7.90 9.66
C GLU A 35 -22.39 8.74 10.72
N ALA A 36 -21.23 8.27 11.18
CA ALA A 36 -20.46 8.95 12.21
C ALA A 36 -19.90 10.30 11.74
N LEU A 37 -19.39 10.37 10.51
CA LEU A 37 -18.84 11.61 9.94
C LEU A 37 -19.93 12.63 9.59
N ARG A 38 -21.10 12.19 9.12
CA ARG A 38 -22.24 13.09 8.81
C ARG A 38 -22.82 13.77 10.06
N ALA A 39 -22.58 13.20 11.25
CA ALA A 39 -22.97 13.83 12.51
C ALA A 39 -22.06 15.03 12.90
N LEU A 40 -20.94 15.24 12.19
CA LEU A 40 -19.99 16.31 12.45
C LEU A 40 -20.30 17.53 11.56
N PRO A 41 -20.79 18.65 12.13
CA PRO A 41 -21.29 19.78 11.33
C PRO A 41 -20.20 20.57 10.60
N HIS A 42 -18.93 20.40 10.99
CA HIS A 42 -17.78 21.07 10.35
C HIS A 42 -17.23 20.34 9.13
N LEU A 43 -17.80 19.18 8.77
CA LEU A 43 -17.35 18.37 7.63
C LEU A 43 -18.41 18.29 6.54
N ALA A 44 -17.97 18.46 5.29
CA ALA A 44 -18.73 18.06 4.12
C ALA A 44 -18.42 16.59 3.80
N VAL A 45 -19.45 15.72 3.78
CA VAL A 45 -19.29 14.26 3.59
C VAL A 45 -19.92 13.81 2.28
N GLU A 46 -19.11 13.10 1.49
CA GLU A 46 -19.46 12.51 0.19
C GLU A 46 -19.24 10.99 0.21
N ARG A 47 -20.08 10.26 -0.56
CA ARG A 47 -20.03 8.81 -0.71
C ARG A 47 -19.82 8.45 -2.19
N ASP A 48 -18.92 7.51 -2.47
CA ASP A 48 -18.67 6.92 -3.80
C ASP A 48 -18.49 5.41 -3.67
N GLY A 49 -19.51 4.61 -3.99
CA GLY A 49 -19.45 3.18 -3.66
C GLY A 49 -19.29 2.98 -2.15
N ASN A 50 -18.28 2.24 -1.71
CA ASN A 50 -17.90 2.13 -0.30
C ASN A 50 -16.81 3.12 0.13
N ASN A 51 -16.39 4.03 -0.75
CA ASN A 51 -15.52 5.14 -0.35
C ASN A 51 -16.32 6.22 0.39
N VAL A 52 -15.82 6.68 1.53
CA VAL A 52 -16.34 7.80 2.31
C VAL A 52 -15.29 8.92 2.35
N ILE A 53 -15.65 10.10 1.85
CA ILE A 53 -14.77 11.26 1.80
C ILE A 53 -15.36 12.34 2.69
N ALA A 54 -14.56 12.89 3.62
CA ALA A 54 -14.96 14.00 4.48
C ALA A 54 -13.97 15.15 4.37
N ARG A 55 -14.46 16.39 4.24
CA ARG A 55 -13.62 17.56 3.98
C ARG A 55 -13.95 18.73 4.89
N THR A 56 -12.93 19.44 5.34
CA THR A 56 -13.10 20.78 5.90
C THR A 56 -13.27 21.80 4.78
N GLY A 57 -13.96 22.90 5.10
CA GLY A 57 -14.21 24.02 4.18
C GLY A 57 -13.81 25.36 4.79
N LEU A 58 -12.64 25.44 5.43
CA LEU A 58 -12.21 26.62 6.19
C LEU A 58 -11.48 27.66 5.32
N GLY A 59 -11.12 27.32 4.08
CA GLY A 59 -10.46 28.23 3.15
C GLY A 59 -9.01 28.50 3.55
N ARG A 60 -8.33 27.48 4.10
CA ARG A 60 -6.90 27.57 4.42
C ARG A 60 -6.07 27.62 3.14
N ALA A 61 -4.84 28.12 3.25
CA ALA A 61 -3.95 28.28 2.09
C ALA A 61 -3.47 26.95 1.50
N GLU A 62 -3.35 25.92 2.33
CA GLU A 62 -2.94 24.56 1.97
C GLU A 62 -4.01 23.55 2.37
N ARG A 63 -4.02 22.40 1.68
CA ARG A 63 -4.84 21.23 1.99
C ARG A 63 -3.99 19.97 2.14
N VAL A 64 -4.27 19.16 3.15
CA VAL A 64 -3.66 17.85 3.34
C VAL A 64 -4.70 16.74 3.22
N VAL A 65 -4.26 15.55 2.79
CA VAL A 65 -5.12 14.37 2.65
C VAL A 65 -4.67 13.30 3.64
N LEU A 66 -5.60 12.78 4.43
CA LEU A 66 -5.42 11.57 5.24
C LEU A 66 -6.23 10.44 4.60
N ALA A 67 -5.56 9.40 4.14
CA ALA A 67 -6.21 8.28 3.46
C ALA A 67 -6.00 6.95 4.19
N GLY A 68 -7.00 6.09 4.16
CA GLY A 68 -6.88 4.72 4.65
C GLY A 68 -7.96 3.81 4.09
N HIS A 69 -7.60 2.57 3.79
CA HIS A 69 -8.55 1.58 3.31
C HIS A 69 -9.38 1.00 4.45
N LEU A 70 -10.63 0.66 4.14
CA LEU A 70 -11.60 0.08 5.08
C LEU A 70 -11.61 -1.44 5.02
N ASP A 71 -11.13 -2.02 3.92
CA ASP A 71 -11.18 -3.44 3.72
C ASP A 71 -10.09 -4.19 4.48
N THR A 72 -10.17 -5.52 4.45
CA THR A 72 -9.12 -6.40 4.96
C THR A 72 -8.97 -7.59 4.02
N VAL A 73 -7.83 -8.27 4.12
CA VAL A 73 -7.67 -9.63 3.59
C VAL A 73 -8.69 -10.62 4.18
N PRO A 74 -8.87 -11.82 3.58
CA PRO A 74 -9.74 -12.85 4.13
C PRO A 74 -9.39 -13.23 5.58
N LEU A 75 -10.42 -13.42 6.40
CA LEU A 75 -10.27 -13.76 7.81
C LEU A 75 -9.52 -15.08 8.04
N ASN A 76 -8.81 -15.15 9.16
CA ASN A 76 -8.09 -16.35 9.60
C ASN A 76 -8.44 -16.74 11.05
N GLY A 77 -9.72 -16.65 11.41
CA GLY A 77 -10.18 -16.88 12.79
C GLY A 77 -9.68 -15.82 13.78
N ASN A 78 -9.47 -14.61 13.28
CA ASN A 78 -8.94 -13.43 13.97
C ASN A 78 -10.01 -12.36 14.18
N LEU A 79 -11.28 -12.77 14.28
CA LEU A 79 -12.41 -11.96 14.76
C LEU A 79 -13.26 -12.76 15.77
N PRO A 80 -13.90 -12.11 16.76
CA PRO A 80 -13.81 -10.66 17.06
C PRO A 80 -12.44 -10.28 17.63
N SER A 81 -12.19 -8.98 17.76
CA SER A 81 -10.98 -8.45 18.38
C SER A 81 -10.86 -8.86 19.86
N ARG A 82 -9.63 -8.90 20.37
CA ARG A 82 -9.36 -9.07 21.80
C ARG A 82 -8.26 -8.12 22.28
N MET A 83 -8.48 -7.50 23.43
CA MET A 83 -7.43 -6.78 24.15
C MET A 83 -6.74 -7.72 25.13
N GLU A 84 -5.41 -7.75 25.11
CA GLU A 84 -4.60 -8.55 26.00
C GLU A 84 -3.34 -7.78 26.38
N GLY A 85 -3.28 -7.31 27.64
CA GLY A 85 -2.26 -6.37 28.08
C GLY A 85 -2.37 -5.06 27.30
N ASP A 86 -1.26 -4.58 26.74
CA ASP A 86 -1.19 -3.36 25.94
C ASP A 86 -1.45 -3.60 24.44
N ARG A 87 -1.89 -4.81 24.05
CA ARG A 87 -2.11 -5.20 22.65
C ARG A 87 -3.57 -5.37 22.33
N LEU A 88 -3.97 -4.91 21.15
CA LEU A 88 -5.24 -5.20 20.52
C LEU A 88 -5.00 -6.16 19.36
N TYR A 89 -5.51 -7.38 19.47
CA TYR A 89 -5.45 -8.41 18.42
C TYR A 89 -6.73 -8.42 17.59
N GLY A 90 -6.60 -8.70 16.30
CA GLY A 90 -7.73 -8.87 15.40
C GLY A 90 -7.38 -8.56 13.94
N CYS A 91 -8.20 -9.04 13.00
CA CYS A 91 -8.01 -8.80 11.58
C CYS A 91 -8.06 -7.30 11.25
N GLY A 92 -6.98 -6.78 10.70
CA GLY A 92 -6.83 -5.37 10.35
C GLY A 92 -6.48 -4.44 11.50
N THR A 93 -6.15 -4.97 12.68
CA THR A 93 -5.61 -4.14 13.78
C THR A 93 -4.31 -3.45 13.41
N THR A 94 -3.45 -4.10 12.62
CA THR A 94 -2.28 -3.50 11.97
C THR A 94 -2.66 -2.92 10.61
N ASP A 95 -3.37 -3.68 9.76
CA ASP A 95 -3.61 -3.33 8.35
C ASP A 95 -5.10 -3.15 7.99
N MET A 96 -5.65 -1.95 7.99
CA MET A 96 -5.06 -0.72 8.53
C MET A 96 -6.01 0.04 9.45
N LYS A 97 -6.92 -0.70 10.11
CA LYS A 97 -8.04 -0.14 10.86
C LYS A 97 -7.63 0.71 12.06
N SER A 98 -6.46 0.47 12.65
CA SER A 98 -5.90 1.35 13.68
C SER A 98 -5.49 2.72 13.12
N GLY A 99 -4.90 2.77 11.93
CA GLY A 99 -4.65 4.01 11.20
C GLY A 99 -5.95 4.73 10.81
N VAL A 100 -6.96 3.99 10.35
CA VAL A 100 -8.31 4.52 10.08
C VAL A 100 -8.95 5.11 11.34
N ALA A 101 -8.85 4.43 12.49
CA ALA A 101 -9.36 4.93 13.77
C ALA A 101 -8.71 6.26 14.17
N VAL A 102 -7.39 6.39 13.99
CA VAL A 102 -6.66 7.65 14.20
C VAL A 102 -7.23 8.75 13.30
N ALA A 103 -7.35 8.51 11.98
CA ALA A 103 -7.87 9.50 11.05
C ALA A 103 -9.33 9.92 11.38
N LEU A 104 -10.18 8.97 11.78
CA LEU A 104 -11.56 9.22 12.20
C LEU A 104 -11.64 10.09 13.47
N ARG A 105 -10.81 9.82 14.47
CA ARG A 105 -10.73 10.67 15.67
C ARG A 105 -10.28 12.07 15.33
N LEU A 106 -9.27 12.22 14.45
CA LEU A 106 -8.81 13.53 14.01
C LEU A 106 -9.91 14.29 13.27
N ALA A 107 -10.69 13.62 12.42
CA ALA A 107 -11.85 14.22 11.75
C ALA A 107 -12.89 14.76 12.75
N ALA A 108 -13.14 14.04 13.84
CA ALA A 108 -14.09 14.45 14.88
C ALA A 108 -13.57 15.57 15.79
N THR A 109 -12.27 15.59 16.09
CA THR A 109 -11.71 16.38 17.20
C THR A 109 -10.81 17.54 16.77
N VAL A 110 -10.32 17.56 15.53
CA VAL A 110 -9.55 18.68 14.97
C VAL A 110 -10.46 19.51 14.08
N THR A 111 -11.27 20.38 14.70
CA THR A 111 -12.27 21.19 13.98
C THR A 111 -11.69 22.46 13.36
N GLU A 112 -10.54 22.93 13.86
CA GLU A 112 -9.85 24.15 13.41
C GLU A 112 -8.38 23.85 13.05
N PRO A 113 -8.11 23.02 12.04
CA PRO A 113 -6.74 22.73 11.62
C PRO A 113 -6.08 23.96 10.97
N THR A 114 -4.74 23.96 10.97
CA THR A 114 -3.95 25.01 10.31
C THR A 114 -3.94 24.91 8.79
N ARG A 115 -4.40 23.76 8.25
CA ARG A 115 -4.57 23.43 6.83
C ARG A 115 -5.95 22.82 6.63
N ASP A 116 -6.56 22.98 5.45
CA ASP A 116 -7.78 22.24 5.16
C ASP A 116 -7.45 20.75 5.09
N ILE A 117 -8.36 19.88 5.54
CA ILE A 117 -8.14 18.43 5.58
C ILE A 117 -9.18 17.75 4.70
N THR A 118 -8.72 16.78 3.91
CA THR A 118 -9.56 15.76 3.29
C THR A 118 -9.25 14.41 3.93
N PHE A 119 -10.26 13.75 4.46
CA PHE A 119 -10.19 12.38 4.94
C PHE A 119 -10.80 11.47 3.87
N VAL A 120 -10.07 10.43 3.48
CA VAL A 120 -10.49 9.47 2.44
C VAL A 120 -10.45 8.06 3.03
N PHE A 121 -11.62 7.50 3.28
CA PHE A 121 -11.77 6.11 3.72
C PHE A 121 -12.23 5.29 2.52
N TYR A 122 -11.37 4.45 1.96
CA TYR A 122 -11.60 3.85 0.63
C TYR A 122 -11.72 2.33 0.67
N GLU A 123 -12.25 1.75 -0.41
CA GLU A 123 -12.56 0.32 -0.51
C GLU A 123 -11.56 -0.46 -1.38
N CYS A 124 -11.53 -1.78 -1.17
CA CYS A 124 -10.92 -2.77 -2.05
C CYS A 124 -9.44 -2.50 -2.37
N GLU A 125 -8.63 -2.16 -1.36
CA GLU A 125 -7.17 -2.05 -1.49
C GLU A 125 -6.53 -3.42 -1.73
N GLU A 126 -6.98 -4.43 -0.99
CA GLU A 126 -6.29 -5.73 -0.82
C GLU A 126 -6.53 -6.73 -1.96
N ILE A 127 -7.05 -6.26 -3.10
CA ILE A 127 -7.46 -7.09 -4.24
C ILE A 127 -7.04 -6.44 -5.58
N GLU A 128 -7.58 -6.93 -6.71
CA GLU A 128 -7.14 -6.47 -8.03
C GLU A 128 -7.33 -4.95 -8.17
N ALA A 129 -6.30 -4.28 -8.71
CA ALA A 129 -6.22 -2.83 -8.76
C ALA A 129 -7.42 -2.17 -9.47
N GLU A 130 -8.15 -2.85 -10.34
CA GLU A 130 -9.36 -2.35 -11.00
C GLU A 130 -10.50 -2.08 -10.03
N ARG A 131 -10.51 -2.77 -8.88
CA ARG A 131 -11.51 -2.63 -7.83
C ARG A 131 -11.14 -1.56 -6.79
N ASN A 132 -9.87 -1.18 -6.72
CA ASN A 132 -9.34 -0.22 -5.77
C ASN A 132 -10.08 1.14 -5.83
N GLY A 133 -10.63 1.54 -4.69
CA GLY A 133 -11.44 2.74 -4.52
C GLY A 133 -10.65 4.02 -4.78
N LEU A 134 -9.40 4.10 -4.33
CA LEU A 134 -8.55 5.27 -4.52
C LEU A 134 -8.18 5.46 -6.01
N ARG A 135 -7.86 4.38 -6.72
CA ARG A 135 -7.63 4.39 -8.18
C ARG A 135 -8.88 4.88 -8.93
N ARG A 136 -10.06 4.39 -8.54
CA ARG A 136 -11.33 4.82 -9.14
C ARG A 136 -11.56 6.31 -8.91
N LEU A 137 -11.35 6.80 -7.69
CA LEU A 137 -11.48 8.23 -7.35
C LEU A 137 -10.46 9.08 -8.11
N ALA A 138 -9.20 8.68 -8.19
CA ALA A 138 -8.17 9.41 -8.94
C ALA A 138 -8.54 9.56 -10.43
N ALA A 139 -9.16 8.55 -11.03
CA ALA A 139 -9.57 8.58 -12.44
C ALA A 139 -10.88 9.36 -12.69
N THR A 140 -11.83 9.29 -11.76
CA THR A 140 -13.21 9.78 -12.01
C THR A 140 -13.54 11.08 -11.29
N ARG A 141 -12.92 11.32 -10.14
CA ARG A 141 -13.16 12.46 -9.23
C ARG A 141 -11.85 12.95 -8.58
N PRO A 142 -10.80 13.28 -9.38
CA PRO A 142 -9.50 13.70 -8.84
C PRO A 142 -9.58 14.93 -7.93
N GLU A 143 -10.61 15.77 -8.07
CA GLU A 143 -10.87 16.92 -7.20
C GLU A 143 -11.15 16.54 -5.74
N LEU A 144 -11.55 15.30 -5.48
CA LEU A 144 -11.73 14.77 -4.12
C LEU A 144 -10.42 14.32 -3.48
N LEU A 145 -9.36 14.15 -4.26
CA LEU A 145 -8.03 13.74 -3.80
C LEU A 145 -7.00 14.88 -3.89
N ALA A 146 -7.40 16.06 -4.38
CA ALA A 146 -6.54 17.21 -4.53
C ALA A 146 -6.06 17.73 -3.16
N GLY A 147 -4.76 17.92 -3.03
CA GLY A 147 -4.10 18.47 -1.86
C GLY A 147 -2.62 18.76 -2.13
N ASP A 148 -1.98 19.41 -1.16
CA ASP A 148 -0.57 19.77 -1.16
C ASP A 148 0.32 18.65 -0.61
N PHE A 149 -0.27 17.72 0.15
CA PHE A 149 0.42 16.57 0.72
C PHE A 149 -0.58 15.49 1.17
N ALA A 150 -0.22 14.22 1.02
CA ALA A 150 -1.03 13.10 1.48
C ALA A 150 -0.28 12.19 2.47
N VAL A 151 -0.99 11.70 3.47
CA VAL A 151 -0.52 10.68 4.42
C VAL A 151 -1.46 9.49 4.31
N LEU A 152 -0.94 8.35 3.87
CA LEU A 152 -1.64 7.08 3.97
C LEU A 152 -1.37 6.49 5.35
N MET A 153 -2.44 6.12 6.04
CA MET A 153 -2.39 5.67 7.44
C MET A 153 -1.92 4.21 7.60
N GLU A 154 -1.19 3.69 6.60
CA GLU A 154 -0.65 2.32 6.52
C GLU A 154 0.24 1.99 7.72
N PRO A 155 0.34 0.71 8.12
CA PRO A 155 1.21 0.31 9.22
C PRO A 155 2.67 0.56 8.86
N THR A 156 3.37 1.22 9.78
CA THR A 156 4.79 1.60 9.62
C THR A 156 5.58 1.48 10.93
N GLY A 157 4.93 1.05 12.02
CA GLY A 157 5.50 1.11 13.37
C GLY A 157 5.62 2.55 13.90
N ALA A 158 4.77 3.47 13.44
CA ALA A 158 4.91 4.91 13.66
C ALA A 158 6.24 5.50 13.14
N HIS A 159 6.77 4.90 12.07
CA HIS A 159 7.86 5.46 11.26
C HIS A 159 7.32 6.16 10.02
N ILE A 160 8.06 7.14 9.50
CA ILE A 160 7.66 7.81 8.27
C ILE A 160 8.28 7.04 7.10
N GLU A 161 7.45 6.43 6.26
CA GLU A 161 7.93 5.75 5.05
C GLU A 161 7.64 6.61 3.82
N GLY A 162 8.69 7.24 3.29
CA GLY A 162 8.60 8.13 2.14
C GLY A 162 8.37 7.38 0.83
N GLY A 163 7.39 7.84 0.06
CA GLY A 163 7.10 7.31 -1.28
C GLY A 163 6.74 5.82 -1.27
N CYS A 164 7.06 5.12 -2.36
CA CYS A 164 7.02 3.66 -2.49
C CYS A 164 7.84 3.21 -3.68
N GLN A 165 8.31 1.95 -3.67
CA GLN A 165 8.87 1.35 -4.87
C GLN A 165 7.77 1.01 -5.87
N GLY A 166 8.12 1.09 -7.15
CA GLY A 166 7.28 0.57 -8.21
C GLY A 166 7.37 -0.95 -8.24
N THR A 167 6.40 -1.58 -8.89
CA THR A 167 6.39 -3.03 -9.10
C THR A 167 6.08 -3.34 -10.55
N MET A 168 6.81 -4.28 -11.13
CA MET A 168 6.52 -4.83 -12.44
C MET A 168 6.66 -6.34 -12.40
N ARG A 169 5.65 -7.03 -12.93
CA ARG A 169 5.67 -8.48 -13.10
C ARG A 169 5.77 -8.80 -14.57
N ILE A 170 6.70 -9.68 -14.90
CA ILE A 170 6.91 -10.15 -16.26
C ILE A 170 6.90 -11.67 -16.30
N GLU A 171 6.46 -12.21 -17.43
CA GLU A 171 6.68 -13.59 -17.83
C GLU A 171 7.86 -13.62 -18.82
N VAL A 172 8.92 -14.34 -18.46
CA VAL A 172 10.08 -14.57 -19.33
C VAL A 172 10.01 -16.01 -19.83
N THR A 173 9.88 -16.17 -21.15
CA THR A 173 9.58 -17.48 -21.76
C THR A 173 10.81 -18.07 -22.45
N ALA A 174 11.23 -19.25 -21.99
CA ALA A 174 12.15 -20.11 -22.69
C ALA A 174 11.39 -21.06 -23.62
N LYS A 175 11.82 -21.12 -24.89
CA LYS A 175 11.25 -22.02 -25.90
C LYS A 175 12.16 -23.22 -26.15
N GLY A 176 11.55 -24.28 -26.64
CA GLY A 176 12.17 -25.54 -27.02
C GLY A 176 11.35 -26.26 -28.08
N GLU A 177 11.64 -27.53 -28.27
CA GLU A 177 10.97 -28.39 -29.25
C GLU A 177 10.70 -29.75 -28.63
N ARG A 178 9.46 -30.24 -28.77
CA ARG A 178 9.07 -31.54 -28.20
C ARG A 178 9.82 -32.68 -28.85
N ALA A 179 10.26 -33.61 -28.01
CA ALA A 179 10.79 -34.90 -28.43
C ALA A 179 10.44 -35.96 -27.39
N HIS A 180 10.49 -37.23 -27.78
CA HIS A 180 10.45 -38.32 -26.81
C HIS A 180 11.72 -38.26 -25.94
N SER A 181 11.62 -38.40 -24.62
CA SER A 181 12.77 -38.24 -23.71
C SER A 181 13.94 -39.19 -24.02
N ALA A 182 13.63 -40.42 -24.46
CA ALA A 182 14.63 -41.39 -24.96
C ALA A 182 15.34 -41.00 -26.28
N ARG A 183 14.90 -39.93 -26.95
CA ARG A 183 15.48 -39.38 -28.19
C ARG A 183 15.61 -37.85 -28.11
N ALA A 184 16.04 -37.36 -26.96
CA ALA A 184 16.07 -35.93 -26.64
C ALA A 184 16.84 -35.07 -27.65
N TRP A 185 17.83 -35.64 -28.35
CA TRP A 185 18.59 -34.96 -29.41
C TRP A 185 17.75 -34.56 -30.64
N MET A 186 16.51 -35.03 -30.75
CA MET A 186 15.57 -34.64 -31.81
C MET A 186 14.74 -33.40 -31.46
N GLY A 187 14.96 -32.79 -30.29
CA GLY A 187 14.30 -31.56 -29.87
C GLY A 187 15.22 -30.70 -29.00
N SER A 188 14.63 -29.74 -28.31
CA SER A 188 15.33 -28.78 -27.44
C SER A 188 14.54 -28.61 -26.14
N ASN A 189 15.19 -28.77 -24.99
CA ASN A 189 14.49 -28.78 -23.71
C ASN A 189 14.33 -27.35 -23.17
N ALA A 190 13.10 -26.83 -23.18
CA ALA A 190 12.80 -25.47 -22.72
C ALA A 190 13.11 -25.25 -21.22
N ILE A 191 12.95 -26.26 -20.37
CA ILE A 191 13.32 -26.16 -18.94
C ILE A 191 14.84 -26.01 -18.79
N HIS A 192 15.63 -26.74 -19.59
CA HIS A 192 17.07 -26.57 -19.56
C HIS A 192 17.48 -25.17 -20.04
N THR A 193 16.83 -24.66 -21.08
CA THR A 193 17.03 -23.29 -21.58
C THR A 193 16.68 -22.24 -20.53
N ALA A 194 15.60 -22.45 -19.75
CA ALA A 194 15.20 -21.55 -18.66
C ALA A 194 16.26 -21.43 -17.55
N GLY A 195 17.21 -22.36 -17.47
CA GLY A 195 18.39 -22.24 -16.61
C GLY A 195 19.13 -20.90 -16.81
N ARG A 196 19.21 -20.41 -18.06
CA ARG A 196 19.82 -19.11 -18.38
C ARG A 196 19.06 -17.92 -17.77
N ILE A 197 17.74 -17.99 -17.69
CA ILE A 197 16.92 -16.95 -17.02
C ILE A 197 17.24 -16.94 -15.52
N LEU A 198 17.34 -18.11 -14.91
CA LEU A 198 17.70 -18.24 -13.49
C LEU A 198 19.14 -17.82 -13.22
N ASP A 199 20.06 -18.01 -14.16
CA ASP A 199 21.44 -17.54 -14.05
C ASP A 199 21.53 -16.01 -14.07
N VAL A 200 20.73 -15.33 -14.92
CA VAL A 200 20.59 -13.85 -14.90
C VAL A 200 20.13 -13.38 -13.52
N LEU A 201 19.09 -14.00 -12.96
CA LEU A 201 18.57 -13.66 -11.63
C LEU A 201 19.58 -13.94 -10.51
N ARG A 202 20.33 -15.04 -10.61
CA ARG A 202 21.36 -15.40 -9.62
C ARG A 202 22.54 -14.43 -9.62
N ALA A 203 22.87 -13.88 -10.79
CA ALA A 203 23.93 -12.90 -10.96
C ALA A 203 23.49 -11.45 -10.68
N TYR A 204 22.19 -11.21 -10.46
CA TYR A 204 21.66 -9.87 -10.22
C TYR A 204 22.17 -9.32 -8.88
N GLU A 205 22.81 -8.15 -8.95
CA GLU A 205 23.18 -7.35 -7.79
C GLU A 205 22.18 -6.20 -7.63
N PRO A 206 21.40 -6.16 -6.53
CA PRO A 206 20.43 -5.10 -6.30
C PRO A 206 21.06 -3.70 -6.30
N THR A 207 20.48 -2.79 -7.08
CA THR A 207 20.82 -1.37 -6.99
C THR A 207 20.23 -0.76 -5.72
N ARG A 208 20.91 0.27 -5.19
CA ARG A 208 20.47 1.02 -4.01
C ARG A 208 20.39 2.53 -4.27
N PRO A 209 19.43 3.00 -5.10
CA PRO A 209 19.35 4.41 -5.44
C PRO A 209 18.95 5.26 -4.24
N VAL A 210 19.55 6.45 -4.11
CA VAL A 210 19.13 7.45 -3.13
C VAL A 210 18.21 8.45 -3.80
N VAL A 211 16.97 8.54 -3.33
CA VAL A 211 15.95 9.49 -3.81
C VAL A 211 15.46 10.34 -2.64
N ASP A 212 15.59 11.65 -2.78
CA ASP A 212 15.20 12.63 -1.74
C ASP A 212 15.78 12.29 -0.35
N ALA A 213 17.06 11.92 -0.32
CA ALA A 213 17.83 11.49 0.86
C ALA A 213 17.42 10.14 1.49
N LEU A 214 16.52 9.38 0.86
CA LEU A 214 16.15 8.03 1.28
C LEU A 214 16.78 6.99 0.34
N GLU A 215 17.45 5.98 0.92
CA GLU A 215 17.99 4.85 0.18
C GLU A 215 16.88 3.81 -0.08
N TYR A 216 16.61 3.54 -1.36
CA TYR A 216 15.70 2.49 -1.81
C TYR A 216 16.51 1.24 -2.19
N HIS A 217 15.94 0.05 -2.00
CA HIS A 217 16.59 -1.21 -2.33
C HIS A 217 15.80 -1.96 -3.40
N GLU A 218 16.31 -1.97 -4.63
CA GLU A 218 15.63 -2.68 -5.71
C GLU A 218 15.65 -4.21 -5.49
N GLY A 219 14.78 -4.93 -6.19
CA GLY A 219 14.72 -6.38 -6.08
C GLY A 219 14.22 -7.01 -7.36
N LEU A 220 14.90 -8.04 -7.86
CA LEU A 220 14.53 -8.76 -9.07
C LEU A 220 14.54 -10.26 -8.78
N ASN A 221 13.36 -10.87 -8.71
CA ASN A 221 13.20 -12.23 -8.18
C ASN A 221 12.28 -13.08 -9.05
N ALA A 222 12.65 -14.34 -9.29
CA ALA A 222 11.69 -15.34 -9.77
C ALA A 222 10.69 -15.65 -8.66
N VAL A 223 9.40 -15.49 -8.96
CA VAL A 223 8.30 -15.72 -8.02
C VAL A 223 7.46 -16.94 -8.41
N PHE A 224 7.48 -17.34 -9.69
CA PHE A 224 6.92 -18.60 -10.18
C PHE A 224 7.77 -19.16 -11.32
N ILE A 225 7.76 -20.48 -11.47
CA ILE A 225 8.31 -21.17 -12.64
C ILE A 225 7.41 -22.34 -12.99
N HIS A 226 7.06 -22.49 -14.27
CA HIS A 226 6.29 -23.63 -14.74
C HIS A 226 6.78 -24.09 -16.11
N GLY A 227 6.84 -25.40 -16.28
CA GLY A 227 7.25 -26.06 -17.51
C GLY A 227 7.09 -27.57 -17.36
N GLY A 228 7.06 -28.28 -18.49
CA GLY A 228 6.79 -29.71 -18.51
C GLY A 228 5.46 -30.04 -19.17
N VAL A 229 5.38 -31.24 -19.74
CA VAL A 229 4.18 -31.73 -20.44
C VAL A 229 3.81 -33.13 -19.93
N ALA A 230 4.75 -34.06 -20.00
CA ALA A 230 4.60 -35.44 -19.52
C ALA A 230 5.98 -36.01 -19.16
N GLY A 231 6.03 -37.04 -18.31
CA GLY A 231 7.30 -37.62 -17.83
C GLY A 231 8.21 -38.23 -18.91
N ASN A 232 7.71 -38.42 -20.14
CA ASN A 232 8.44 -38.96 -21.28
C ASN A 232 8.54 -37.98 -22.48
N VAL A 233 8.21 -36.70 -22.28
CA VAL A 233 8.23 -35.67 -23.33
C VAL A 233 9.19 -34.55 -22.92
N ILE A 234 10.12 -34.22 -23.82
CA ILE A 234 10.94 -33.01 -23.71
C ILE A 234 10.02 -31.79 -23.85
N PRO A 235 9.99 -30.86 -22.88
CA PRO A 235 9.11 -29.71 -22.92
C PRO A 235 9.57 -28.67 -23.96
N ASP A 236 8.60 -28.12 -24.68
CA ASP A 236 8.74 -27.05 -25.66
C ASP A 236 8.58 -25.64 -25.07
N GLU A 237 8.13 -25.53 -23.83
CA GLU A 237 7.97 -24.25 -23.14
C GLU A 237 8.29 -24.36 -21.65
N CYS A 238 8.91 -23.31 -21.12
CA CYS A 238 9.08 -23.05 -19.71
C CYS A 238 9.00 -21.55 -19.47
N VAL A 239 8.15 -21.11 -18.55
CA VAL A 239 7.92 -19.70 -18.23
C VAL A 239 8.38 -19.44 -16.80
N VAL A 240 9.20 -18.40 -16.64
CA VAL A 240 9.61 -17.87 -15.34
C VAL A 240 8.91 -16.55 -15.12
N THR A 241 8.08 -16.46 -14.08
CA THR A 241 7.48 -15.19 -13.67
C THR A 241 8.46 -14.46 -12.75
N VAL A 242 8.83 -13.24 -13.12
CA VAL A 242 9.77 -12.40 -12.39
C VAL A 242 9.04 -11.19 -11.84
N ASN A 243 9.26 -10.87 -10.56
CA ASN A 243 8.84 -9.61 -9.95
C ASN A 243 10.03 -8.68 -9.80
N TYR A 244 9.89 -7.47 -10.33
CA TYR A 244 10.85 -6.38 -10.21
C TYR A 244 10.28 -5.28 -9.32
N ARG A 245 10.99 -4.94 -8.24
CA ARG A 245 10.75 -3.78 -7.40
C ARG A 245 11.79 -2.73 -7.75
N PHE A 246 11.34 -1.58 -8.23
CA PHE A 246 12.22 -0.51 -8.72
C PHE A 246 12.03 0.78 -7.92
N ALA A 247 13.11 1.54 -7.76
CA ALA A 247 13.11 2.78 -6.99
C ALA A 247 12.34 3.91 -7.72
N PRO A 248 11.88 4.95 -7.00
CA PRO A 248 11.15 6.08 -7.59
C PRO A 248 12.04 7.08 -8.37
N ASP A 249 13.23 6.63 -8.79
CA ASP A 249 14.07 7.28 -9.80
C ASP A 249 13.73 6.83 -11.23
N LYS A 250 12.92 5.78 -11.40
CA LYS A 250 12.51 5.23 -12.69
C LYS A 250 11.00 5.38 -12.93
N SER A 251 10.66 5.66 -14.18
CA SER A 251 9.32 5.50 -14.73
C SER A 251 9.03 4.02 -15.06
N LEU A 252 7.76 3.70 -15.28
CA LEU A 252 7.36 2.38 -15.78
C LEU A 252 8.04 2.01 -17.09
N ALA A 253 8.18 2.96 -18.02
CA ALA A 253 8.82 2.72 -19.30
C ALA A 253 10.31 2.40 -19.16
N GLU A 254 11.01 3.07 -18.25
CA GLU A 254 12.42 2.79 -17.95
C GLU A 254 12.60 1.45 -17.25
N ALA A 255 11.71 1.11 -16.31
CA ALA A 255 11.70 -0.19 -15.66
C ALA A 255 11.43 -1.34 -16.65
N GLU A 256 10.49 -1.17 -17.58
CA GLU A 256 10.23 -2.16 -18.63
C GLU A 256 11.43 -2.30 -19.58
N ALA A 257 12.01 -1.17 -20.03
CA ALA A 257 13.18 -1.18 -20.90
C ALA A 257 14.36 -1.92 -20.24
N TYR A 258 14.62 -1.65 -18.97
CA TYR A 258 15.62 -2.35 -18.18
C TYR A 258 15.38 -3.87 -18.15
N LEU A 259 14.14 -4.31 -17.89
CA LEU A 259 13.81 -5.73 -17.88
C LEU A 259 13.99 -6.41 -19.23
N ARG A 260 13.65 -5.72 -20.32
CA ARG A 260 13.87 -6.24 -21.68
C ARG A 260 15.35 -6.36 -22.03
N GLU A 261 16.18 -5.46 -21.52
CA GLU A 261 17.64 -5.54 -21.66
C GLU A 261 18.23 -6.70 -20.83
N VAL A 262 17.83 -6.82 -19.56
CA VAL A 262 18.30 -7.88 -18.65
C VAL A 262 17.98 -9.28 -19.16
N PHE A 263 16.81 -9.46 -19.77
CA PHE A 263 16.37 -10.73 -20.33
C PHE A 263 16.46 -10.77 -21.87
N ASP A 264 17.41 -10.06 -22.46
CA ASP A 264 17.64 -10.09 -23.91
C ASP A 264 17.78 -11.52 -24.45
N GLY A 265 17.20 -11.76 -25.62
CA GLY A 265 17.12 -13.08 -26.23
C GLY A 265 16.00 -13.99 -25.71
N PHE A 266 15.16 -13.54 -24.78
CA PHE A 266 13.92 -14.20 -24.37
C PHE A 266 12.68 -13.39 -24.77
N ASP A 267 11.54 -14.08 -24.90
CA ASP A 267 10.26 -13.41 -25.00
C ASP A 267 9.84 -12.90 -23.60
N VAL A 268 9.56 -11.60 -23.50
CA VAL A 268 9.24 -10.90 -22.26
C VAL A 268 7.88 -10.23 -22.40
N LYS A 269 6.94 -10.66 -21.55
CA LYS A 269 5.58 -10.13 -21.48
C LYS A 269 5.31 -9.53 -20.10
N VAL A 270 4.95 -8.25 -20.07
CA VAL A 270 4.48 -7.59 -18.83
C VAL A 270 3.08 -8.10 -18.51
N THR A 271 2.88 -8.57 -17.28
CA THR A 271 1.59 -9.09 -16.79
C THR A 271 0.93 -8.21 -15.76
N ASP A 272 1.71 -7.38 -15.07
CA ASP A 272 1.25 -6.44 -14.06
C ASP A 272 2.30 -5.33 -13.89
N ALA A 273 1.86 -4.09 -13.67
CA ALA A 273 2.76 -2.96 -13.49
C ALA A 273 2.11 -1.82 -12.70
N ALA A 274 2.85 -1.27 -11.75
CA ALA A 274 2.45 -0.08 -10.99
C ALA A 274 3.65 0.85 -10.78
N SER A 275 3.39 2.16 -10.96
CA SER A 275 4.40 3.21 -10.81
C SER A 275 4.91 3.29 -9.37
N ALA A 276 6.17 3.72 -9.23
CA ALA A 276 6.75 4.12 -7.96
C ALA A 276 6.21 5.49 -7.52
N ALA A 277 6.32 5.81 -6.24
CA ALA A 277 5.98 7.12 -5.69
C ALA A 277 7.22 7.79 -5.11
N ARG A 278 7.48 9.04 -5.48
CA ARG A 278 8.56 9.82 -4.88
C ARG A 278 8.12 10.33 -3.49
N PRO A 279 9.02 10.41 -2.50
CA PRO A 279 8.70 10.93 -1.17
C PRO A 279 8.22 12.38 -1.17
N GLY A 280 8.84 13.25 -1.97
CA GLY A 280 8.50 14.67 -1.99
C GLY A 280 8.73 15.38 -0.64
N LEU A 281 9.65 14.87 0.19
CA LEU A 281 9.87 15.37 1.57
C LEU A 281 10.38 16.81 1.64
N THR A 282 10.83 17.38 0.52
CA THR A 282 11.20 18.80 0.42
C THR A 282 10.00 19.73 0.28
N HIS A 283 8.79 19.20 0.04
CA HIS A 283 7.58 20.01 -0.03
C HIS A 283 7.26 20.64 1.35
N PRO A 284 6.83 21.92 1.45
CA PRO A 284 6.63 22.58 2.74
C PRO A 284 5.72 21.82 3.71
N ALA A 285 4.59 21.28 3.21
CA ALA A 285 3.67 20.48 4.03
C ALA A 285 4.29 19.15 4.49
N ALA A 286 5.09 18.50 3.65
CA ALA A 286 5.80 17.26 3.99
C ALA A 286 6.94 17.51 5.00
N ALA A 287 7.69 18.61 4.84
CA ALA A 287 8.74 19.01 5.77
C ALA A 287 8.17 19.38 7.15
N ALA A 288 7.01 20.06 7.17
CA ALA A 288 6.27 20.33 8.40
C ALA A 288 5.81 19.02 9.06
N PHE A 289 5.29 18.08 8.29
CA PHE A 289 4.91 16.74 8.78
C PHE A 289 6.10 16.01 9.42
N VAL A 290 7.21 15.90 8.71
CA VAL A 290 8.44 15.28 9.24
C VAL A 290 8.88 15.97 10.52
N SER A 291 8.90 17.31 10.55
CA SER A 291 9.32 18.06 11.74
C SER A 291 8.42 17.83 12.96
N SER A 292 7.10 17.69 12.75
CA SER A 292 6.14 17.44 13.82
C SER A 292 6.13 15.98 14.30
N VAL A 293 6.33 15.03 13.38
CA VAL A 293 6.12 13.60 13.65
C VAL A 293 7.43 12.86 13.98
N ALA A 294 8.59 13.30 13.48
CA ALA A 294 9.89 12.66 13.68
C ALA A 294 10.50 12.84 15.09
N SER A 295 9.69 13.15 16.10
CA SER A 295 10.15 13.21 17.49
C SER A 295 10.28 11.79 18.09
N GLY A 296 11.02 11.65 19.20
CA GLY A 296 10.97 10.43 20.03
C GLY A 296 11.48 9.14 19.40
N GLY A 297 12.39 9.19 18.42
CA GLY A 297 12.98 7.99 17.80
C GLY A 297 12.30 7.55 16.49
N THR A 298 11.35 8.33 15.97
CA THR A 298 10.77 8.08 14.65
C THR A 298 11.77 8.33 13.54
N GLU A 299 12.15 7.24 12.87
CA GLU A 299 12.94 7.28 11.65
C GLU A 299 12.10 7.70 10.44
N VAL A 300 12.76 8.38 9.50
CA VAL A 300 12.27 8.58 8.14
C VAL A 300 13.03 7.60 7.24
N ARG A 301 12.31 6.70 6.59
CA ARG A 301 12.89 5.62 5.76
C ARG A 301 12.17 5.49 4.43
N ALA A 302 12.77 4.78 3.49
CA ALA A 302 12.12 4.46 2.22
C ALA A 302 11.05 3.37 2.42
N LYS A 303 9.89 3.54 1.78
CA LYS A 303 8.93 2.43 1.62
C LYS A 303 9.42 1.50 0.51
N LEU A 304 9.79 0.27 0.87
CA LEU A 304 10.27 -0.74 -0.09
C LEU A 304 9.15 -1.54 -0.75
N GLY A 305 7.97 -1.56 -0.11
CA GLY A 305 6.74 -2.09 -0.70
C GLY A 305 6.13 -1.12 -1.71
N TRP A 306 5.01 -1.55 -2.29
CA TRP A 306 4.11 -0.68 -3.05
C TRP A 306 2.88 -0.41 -2.19
N THR A 307 2.39 0.82 -2.19
CA THR A 307 1.15 1.25 -1.52
C THR A 307 0.47 2.32 -2.36
N ASP A 308 -0.77 2.64 -2.03
CA ASP A 308 -1.60 3.59 -2.77
C ASP A 308 -1.11 5.05 -2.75
N VAL A 309 -0.01 5.37 -2.03
CA VAL A 309 0.72 6.64 -2.17
C VAL A 309 1.13 6.90 -3.62
N ALA A 310 1.34 5.86 -4.43
CA ALA A 310 1.57 6.00 -5.86
C ALA A 310 0.42 6.69 -6.60
N ARG A 311 -0.83 6.51 -6.18
CA ARG A 311 -1.99 7.16 -6.78
C ARG A 311 -1.99 8.67 -6.54
N PHE A 312 -1.52 9.10 -5.38
CA PHE A 312 -1.31 10.53 -5.11
C PHE A 312 -0.15 11.09 -5.93
N SER A 313 0.93 10.34 -6.08
CA SER A 313 2.06 10.73 -6.95
C SER A 313 1.63 10.88 -8.42
N GLU A 314 0.72 10.04 -8.92
CA GLU A 314 0.13 10.16 -10.27
C GLU A 314 -0.68 11.47 -10.43
N LEU A 315 -1.25 11.99 -9.34
CA LEU A 315 -1.95 13.28 -9.30
C LEU A 315 -1.00 14.47 -9.03
N GLY A 316 0.30 14.23 -8.90
CA GLY A 316 1.29 15.25 -8.56
C GLY A 316 1.26 15.69 -7.09
N VAL A 317 0.62 14.90 -6.21
CA VAL A 317 0.55 15.15 -4.77
C VAL A 317 1.65 14.34 -4.08
N PRO A 318 2.62 14.97 -3.39
CA PRO A 318 3.63 14.24 -2.62
C PRO A 318 2.96 13.48 -1.48
N ALA A 319 3.42 12.26 -1.20
CA ALA A 319 2.75 11.40 -0.25
C ALA A 319 3.70 10.47 0.53
N VAL A 320 3.31 10.17 1.77
CA VAL A 320 4.04 9.25 2.67
C VAL A 320 3.10 8.25 3.30
N ASN A 321 3.67 7.17 3.81
CA ASN A 321 2.98 6.22 4.67
C ASN A 321 3.35 6.53 6.12
N TYR A 322 2.36 6.58 7.00
CA TYR A 322 2.56 6.75 8.43
C TYR A 322 1.34 6.26 9.20
N GLY A 323 1.55 5.31 10.10
CA GLY A 323 0.48 4.71 10.86
C GLY A 323 0.97 3.71 11.91
N PRO A 324 0.11 3.38 12.87
CA PRO A 324 0.41 2.41 13.91
C PRO A 324 0.43 0.98 13.34
N GLY A 325 1.13 0.07 14.03
CA GLY A 325 1.21 -1.34 13.64
C GLY A 325 2.50 -1.68 12.89
N GLU A 326 3.06 -2.86 13.18
CA GLU A 326 4.29 -3.32 12.55
C GLU A 326 3.97 -4.02 11.22
N PRO A 327 4.54 -3.59 10.07
CA PRO A 327 4.22 -4.16 8.77
C PRO A 327 4.35 -5.69 8.69
N THR A 328 5.27 -6.28 9.47
CA THR A 328 5.49 -7.73 9.50
C THR A 328 4.36 -8.53 10.14
N LEU A 329 3.42 -7.87 10.84
CA LEU A 329 2.25 -8.52 11.44
C LEU A 329 1.03 -8.51 10.51
N ALA A 330 1.02 -7.68 9.47
CA ALA A 330 -0.06 -7.61 8.49
C ALA A 330 -0.31 -8.99 7.88
N HIS A 331 -1.59 -9.32 7.66
CA HIS A 331 -2.06 -10.55 7.02
C HIS A 331 -1.72 -11.84 7.79
N THR A 332 -1.29 -11.74 9.04
CA THR A 332 -1.02 -12.89 9.89
C THR A 332 -2.24 -13.28 10.72
N LYS A 333 -2.27 -14.54 11.18
CA LYS A 333 -3.35 -15.02 12.06
C LYS A 333 -3.39 -14.28 13.40
N ASP A 334 -2.23 -13.96 13.94
CA ASP A 334 -2.06 -13.33 15.24
C ASP A 334 -1.76 -11.83 15.09
N GLU A 335 -2.34 -11.19 14.08
CA GLU A 335 -2.22 -9.75 13.86
C GLU A 335 -2.66 -8.97 15.12
N TYR A 336 -1.81 -8.03 15.54
CA TYR A 336 -2.09 -7.12 16.65
C TYR A 336 -1.43 -5.77 16.44
N VAL A 337 -1.92 -4.77 17.15
CA VAL A 337 -1.27 -3.47 17.30
C VAL A 337 -1.07 -3.17 18.79
N GLU A 338 0.06 -2.53 19.12
CA GLU A 338 0.31 -2.02 20.47
C GLU A 338 -0.58 -0.77 20.66
N MET A 339 -1.53 -0.81 21.60
CA MET A 339 -2.48 0.28 21.87
C MET A 339 -1.79 1.63 22.19
N PRO A 340 -0.66 1.67 22.95
CA PRO A 340 0.10 2.91 23.15
C PRO A 340 0.61 3.54 21.84
N LEU A 341 0.90 2.72 20.82
CA LEU A 341 1.38 3.20 19.52
C LEU A 341 0.26 3.88 18.73
N ILE A 342 -0.99 3.41 18.86
CA ILE A 342 -2.16 4.06 18.26
C ILE A 342 -2.34 5.46 18.85
N ALA A 343 -2.29 5.57 20.19
CA ALA A 343 -2.43 6.84 20.89
C ALA A 343 -1.29 7.83 20.57
N ASP A 344 -0.05 7.32 20.46
CA ASP A 344 1.10 8.13 20.07
C ASP A 344 0.97 8.67 18.63
N CYS A 345 0.53 7.82 17.68
CA CYS A 345 0.23 8.26 16.32
C CYS A 345 -0.86 9.35 16.31
N GLU A 346 -1.97 9.18 17.05
CA GLU A 346 -3.02 10.21 17.15
C GLU A 346 -2.45 11.54 17.66
N SER A 347 -1.66 11.50 18.74
CA SER A 347 -1.06 12.69 19.35
C SER A 347 -0.16 13.45 18.37
N ARG A 348 0.72 12.75 17.66
CA ARG A 348 1.65 13.35 16.70
C ARG A 348 0.95 13.92 15.47
N MET A 349 -0.02 13.18 14.93
CA MET A 349 -0.85 13.67 13.82
C MET A 349 -1.64 14.91 14.24
N ARG A 350 -2.22 14.91 15.43
CA ARG A 350 -2.91 16.09 15.99
C ARG A 350 -1.96 17.29 16.12
N ALA A 351 -0.77 17.07 16.66
CA ALA A 351 0.23 18.12 16.80
C ALA A 351 0.57 18.73 15.44
N TRP A 352 0.79 17.92 14.41
CA TRP A 352 1.03 18.41 13.05
C TRP A 352 -0.14 19.22 12.47
N LEU A 353 -1.38 18.76 12.64
CA LEU A 353 -2.57 19.41 12.07
C LEU A 353 -2.97 20.71 12.78
N THR A 354 -2.44 20.95 13.99
CA THR A 354 -2.77 22.11 14.83
C THR A 354 -1.60 23.07 15.05
N ALA A 355 -0.41 22.74 14.55
CA ALA A 355 0.80 23.55 14.65
C ALA A 355 0.86 24.70 13.64
#